data_AF-A0A539CWY7-F1
#
_entry.id   AF-A0A539CWY7-F1
#
_cell.length_a   1.000
_cell.length_b   1.000
_cell.length_c   1.000
_cell.angle_alpha   90.00
_cell.angle_beta   90.00
_cell.angle_gamma   90.00
#
_symmetry.space_group_name_H-M   'P 1'
#
loop_
_entity.id
_entity.type
_entity.pdbx_description
1 polymer ?
#
loop_
_entity_poly.entity_id
_entity_poly.type
_entity_poly.pdbx_seq_one_letter_code
_entity_poly.pdbx_strand_id
1 'polypeptide(L)'
;MNLSPVQFKNGNLTHIVLSALANAGLPAGRLELEVTESLLLAASETNLATLHRLRALGVSISMDLRHGLFRHELSARLSLRQN
;
A
#
# COMPACT_ATOMS: atom_id res chain seq x y z
N MET A 1 -3.87 9.79 1.90
CA MET A 1 -2.93 10.31 0.87
C MET A 1 -2.60 9.20 -0.11
N ASN A 2 -2.26 9.53 -1.36
CA ASN A 2 -1.97 8.53 -2.39
C ASN A 2 -0.47 8.23 -2.45
N LEU A 3 -0.13 6.95 -2.41
CA LEU A 3 1.26 6.50 -2.55
C LEU A 3 1.47 5.80 -3.88
N SER A 4 2.52 6.21 -4.59
CA SER A 4 2.94 5.60 -5.85
C SER A 4 4.02 4.53 -5.62
N PRO A 5 4.17 3.55 -6.53
CA PRO A 5 5.17 2.49 -6.42
C PRO A 5 6.62 2.97 -6.30
N VAL A 6 6.95 4.14 -6.84
CA VAL A 6 8.31 4.70 -6.76
C VAL A 6 8.68 5.08 -5.32
N GLN A 7 7.69 5.46 -4.49
CA GLN A 7 7.90 5.85 -3.10
C GLN A 7 8.16 4.65 -2.18
N PHE A 8 7.76 3.44 -2.60
CA PHE A 8 8.06 2.20 -1.89
C PHE A 8 9.47 1.67 -2.17
N LYS A 9 9.99 1.89 -3.39
CA LYS A 9 11.30 1.35 -3.81
C LYS A 9 12.49 1.85 -2.98
N ASN A 10 12.37 3.03 -2.36
CA ASN A 10 13.49 3.64 -1.62
C ASN A 10 13.56 3.21 -0.15
N GLY A 11 12.63 2.37 0.35
CA GLY A 11 12.63 1.84 1.72
C GLY A 11 12.45 2.86 2.85
N ASN A 12 12.44 4.16 2.52
CA ASN A 12 12.43 5.27 3.49
C ASN A 12 11.01 5.79 3.80
N LEU A 13 9.97 5.18 3.22
CA LEU A 13 8.60 5.64 3.34
C LEU A 13 8.13 5.70 4.79
N THR A 14 8.47 4.70 5.61
CA THR A 14 8.12 4.66 7.03
C THR A 14 8.68 5.88 7.78
N HIS A 15 9.94 6.25 7.51
CA HIS A 15 10.57 7.40 8.14
C HIS A 15 9.91 8.71 7.70
N ILE A 16 9.63 8.87 6.40
CA ILE A 16 8.95 10.04 5.85
C ILE A 16 7.58 10.24 6.52
N VAL A 17 6.81 9.16 6.66
CA VAL A 17 5.49 9.20 7.32
C VAL A 17 5.62 9.61 8.79
N LEU A 18 6.57 9.02 9.52
CA LEU A 18 6.82 9.36 10.93
C LEU A 18 7.23 10.83 11.11
N SER A 19 8.16 11.32 10.29
CA SER A 19 8.59 12.72 10.34
C SER A 19 7.43 13.67 10.03
N ALA A 20 6.60 13.35 9.03
CA ALA A 20 5.44 14.18 8.68
C ALA A 20 4.40 14.22 9.82
N LEU A 21 4.10 13.07 10.43
CA LEU A 21 3.18 12.97 11.58
C LEU A 21 3.70 13.76 12.79
N ALA A 22 5.00 13.63 13.09
CA ALA A 22 5.63 14.36 14.18
C ALA A 22 5.59 15.88 13.95
N ASN A 23 5.93 16.33 12.75
CA ASN A 23 5.88 17.76 12.38
C ASN A 23 4.45 18.32 12.43
N ALA A 24 3.45 17.51 12.12
CA ALA A 24 2.04 17.91 12.18
C ALA A 24 1.42 17.76 13.58
N GLY A 25 2.10 17.14 14.54
CA GLY A 25 1.55 16.80 15.86
C GLY A 25 0.37 15.83 15.79
N LEU A 26 0.27 15.02 14.74
CA LEU A 26 -0.86 14.12 14.51
C LEU A 26 -0.53 12.69 14.96
N PRO A 27 -1.45 12.00 15.65
CA PRO A 27 -1.29 10.58 15.92
C PRO A 27 -1.38 9.77 14.63
N ALA A 28 -0.57 8.73 14.52
CA ALA A 28 -0.54 7.84 13.35
C ALA A 28 -1.91 7.23 13.00
N GLY A 29 -2.75 6.97 14.01
CA GLY A 29 -4.13 6.47 13.85
C GLY A 29 -5.07 7.37 13.06
N ARG A 30 -4.71 8.64 12.82
CA ARG A 30 -5.48 9.57 11.98
C ARG A 30 -5.03 9.58 10.52
N LEU A 31 -3.94 8.90 10.19
CA LEU A 31 -3.44 8.82 8.84
C LEU A 31 -4.02 7.59 8.14
N GLU A 32 -4.61 7.85 6.98
CA GLU A 32 -5.01 6.83 6.04
C GLU A 32 -4.12 6.90 4.78
N LEU A 33 -3.47 5.79 4.50
CA LEU A 33 -2.67 5.57 3.30
C LEU A 33 -3.48 4.78 2.29
N GLU A 34 -3.70 5.38 1.14
CA GLU A 34 -4.34 4.74 0.02
C GLU A 34 -3.22 4.18 -0.88
N VAL A 35 -3.21 2.85 -1.05
CA VAL A 35 -2.26 2.15 -1.93
C VAL A 35 -2.96 1.61 -3.16
N THR A 36 -2.32 1.71 -4.32
CA THR A 36 -2.90 1.21 -5.55
C THR A 36 -2.84 -0.31 -5.62
N GLU A 37 -3.79 -0.89 -6.33
CA GLU A 37 -3.83 -2.33 -6.58
C GLU A 37 -2.56 -2.85 -7.27
N SER A 38 -2.01 -2.10 -8.24
CA SER A 38 -0.76 -2.46 -8.92
C SER A 38 0.43 -2.53 -7.97
N LEU A 39 0.44 -1.74 -6.89
CA LEU A 39 1.48 -1.83 -5.86
C LEU A 39 1.43 -3.18 -5.14
N LEU A 40 0.23 -3.68 -4.86
CA LEU A 40 0.02 -4.97 -4.20
C LEU A 40 0.34 -6.13 -5.13
N LEU A 41 -0.05 -6.05 -6.41
CA LEU A 41 0.28 -7.05 -7.42
C LEU A 41 1.78 -7.10 -7.72
N ALA A 42 2.45 -5.95 -7.69
CA ALA A 42 3.90 -5.83 -7.84
C ALA A 42 4.66 -5.93 -6.50
N ALA A 43 4.00 -6.33 -5.41
CA ALA A 43 4.59 -6.29 -4.08
C ALA A 43 5.72 -7.31 -3.94
N SER A 44 6.95 -6.82 -3.96
CA SER A 44 8.10 -7.55 -3.42
C SER A 44 8.00 -7.67 -1.90
N GLU A 45 8.74 -8.60 -1.30
CA GLU A 45 8.81 -8.77 0.16
C GLU A 45 9.09 -7.44 0.89
N THR A 46 9.90 -6.56 0.28
CA THR A 46 10.23 -5.23 0.79
C THR A 46 9.01 -4.30 0.89
N ASN A 47 8.10 -4.36 -0.09
CA ASN A 47 6.89 -3.53 -0.09
C ASN A 47 5.94 -4.01 1.02
N LEU A 48 5.75 -5.32 1.15
CA LEU A 48 4.94 -5.92 2.22
C LEU A 48 5.50 -5.58 3.59
N ALA A 49 6.81 -5.72 3.80
CA ALA A 49 7.46 -5.36 5.06
C ALA A 49 7.23 -3.88 5.44
N THR A 50 7.24 -2.99 4.45
CA THR A 50 6.97 -1.56 4.65
C THR A 50 5.51 -1.32 5.07
N LEU A 51 4.55 -1.95 4.40
CA LEU A 51 3.13 -1.86 4.75
C LEU A 51 2.86 -2.40 6.17
N HIS A 52 3.49 -3.53 6.53
CA HIS A 52 3.39 -4.09 7.87
C HIS A 52 3.94 -3.15 8.95
N ARG A 53 5.09 -2.51 8.70
CA ARG A 53 5.64 -1.50 9.63
C ARG A 53 4.71 -0.31 9.81
N LEU A 54 4.12 0.20 8.73
CA LEU A 54 3.16 1.30 8.79
C LEU A 54 1.91 0.92 9.60
N ARG A 55 1.37 -0.29 9.38
CA ARG A 55 0.25 -0.82 10.19
C ARG A 55 0.60 -0.97 11.66
N ALA A 56 1.82 -1.43 11.98
CA ALA A 56 2.28 -1.57 13.37
C ALA A 56 2.39 -0.21 14.09
N LEU A 57 2.59 0.88 13.35
CA LEU A 57 2.56 2.25 13.88
C LEU A 57 1.14 2.78 14.11
N GLY A 58 0.10 2.03 13.73
CA GLY A 58 -1.30 2.43 13.84
C GLY A 58 -1.84 3.17 12.63
N VAL A 59 -1.07 3.28 11.53
CA VAL A 59 -1.54 3.88 10.28
C VAL A 59 -2.57 2.98 9.61
N SER A 60 -3.70 3.54 9.21
CA SER A 60 -4.70 2.82 8.42
C SER A 60 -4.23 2.71 6.97
N ILE A 61 -4.41 1.53 6.36
CA ILE A 61 -4.07 1.29 4.97
C ILE A 61 -5.33 0.80 4.25
N SER A 62 -5.74 1.54 3.22
CA SER A 62 -6.84 1.19 2.32
C SER A 62 -6.31 0.97 0.90
N MET A 63 -7.08 0.20 0.13
CA MET A 63 -6.74 -0.12 -1.25
C MET A 63 -7.55 0.78 -2.20
N ASP A 64 -6.86 1.46 -3.11
CA ASP A 64 -7.50 2.17 -4.22
C ASP A 64 -7.88 1.18 -5.32
N LEU A 65 -9.18 1.05 -5.58
CA LEU A 65 -9.75 0.23 -6.65
C LEU A 65 -10.14 1.05 -7.89
N ARG A 66 -9.71 2.31 -8.01
CA ARG A 66 -10.12 3.21 -9.11
C ARG A 66 -9.71 2.75 -10.51
N HIS A 67 -8.88 1.72 -10.67
CA HIS A 67 -8.67 1.02 -11.93
C HIS A 67 -8.89 -0.49 -11.70
N GLY A 68 -9.93 -1.09 -12.31
CA GLY A 68 -10.37 -2.47 -12.06
C GLY A 68 -9.45 -3.59 -12.54
N LEU A 69 -8.13 -3.42 -12.46
CA LEU A 69 -7.13 -4.42 -12.85
C LEU A 69 -7.33 -5.74 -12.09
N PHE A 70 -7.83 -5.69 -10.85
CA PHE A 70 -8.02 -6.88 -9.99
C PHE A 70 -9.08 -7.79 -10.57
N ARG A 71 -10.13 -7.18 -11.13
CA ARG A 71 -11.28 -7.89 -11.67
C ARG A 71 -10.90 -8.62 -12.96
N HIS A 72 -10.02 -8.04 -13.76
CA HIS A 72 -9.52 -8.66 -15.00
C HIS A 72 -8.50 -9.78 -14.72
N GLU A 73 -7.58 -9.59 -13.77
CA GLU A 73 -6.58 -10.61 -13.42
C GLU A 73 -7.22 -11.83 -12.70
N LEU A 74 -8.16 -11.58 -11.78
CA LEU A 74 -8.84 -12.65 -11.03
C LEU A 74 -9.73 -13.50 -11.94
N SER A 75 -10.41 -12.89 -12.91
CA SER A 75 -11.19 -13.62 -13.92
C SER A 75 -10.30 -14.44 -14.85
N ALA A 76 -9.12 -13.94 -15.23
CA ALA A 76 -8.14 -14.70 -16.01
C ALA A 76 -7.60 -15.92 -15.21
N ARG A 77 -7.25 -15.73 -13.93
CA ARG A 77 -6.72 -16.81 -13.08
C ARG A 77 -7.77 -17.87 -12.71
N LEU A 78 -9.04 -17.49 -12.55
CA LEU A 78 -10.13 -18.44 -12.30
C LEU A 78 -10.52 -19.22 -13.56
N SER A 79 -10.37 -18.63 -14.74
CA SER A 79 -10.62 -19.30 -16.02
C SER A 79 -9.56 -20.37 -16.34
N LEU A 80 -8.29 -20.12 -15.97
CA LEU A 80 -7.20 -21.10 -16.13
C LEU A 80 -7.26 -22.29 -15.16
N ARG A 81 -8.09 -22.25 -14.11
CA ARG A 81 -8.29 -23.36 -13.17
C ARG A 81 -9.45 -24.29 -13.51
N GLN A 82 -10.24 -23.97 -14.55
CA GLN A 82 -11.38 -24.79 -14.99
C GLN A 82 -11.09 -25.62 -16.26
N ASN A 83 -9.82 -25.79 -16.63
CA ASN A 83 -9.41 -26.64 -17.76
C ASN A 83 -8.30 -27.59 -17.35
#